data_AF-A0A3B0VL81-F1
#
_entry.id   AF-A0A3B0VL81-F1
#
_cell.length_a   1.000
_cell.length_b   1.000
_cell.length_c   1.000
_cell.angle_alpha   90.00
_cell.angle_beta   90.00
_cell.angle_gamma   90.00
#
_symmetry.space_group_name_H-M   'P 1'
#
loop_
_entity.id
_entity.type
_entity.pdbx_description
1 polymer ?
#
loop_
_entity_poly.entity_id
_entity_poly.type
_entity_poly.pdbx_seq_one_letter_code
_entity_poly.pdbx_strand_id
1 'polypeptide(L)'
;MAMAADRQIRLDVALIHYPVVNRSGEIIGSAVTNLDLHDIARAGCTYGVDTYWVVTPYARQRELAEEIVRHWTEGYGGSVNPDRKQALSLIRVCADLDEVLTGTARKWGRKPLVLATCARR
;
A
#
# COMPACT_ATOMS: atom_id res chain seq x y z
N MET A 1 -12.23 -22.20 -30.63
CA MET A 1 -12.27 -22.01 -29.17
C MET A 1 -11.48 -20.77 -28.82
N ALA A 2 -12.16 -19.65 -28.57
CA ALA A 2 -11.50 -18.45 -28.08
C ALA A 2 -10.94 -18.75 -26.68
N MET A 3 -9.62 -18.70 -26.52
CA MET A 3 -8.97 -18.63 -25.23
C MET A 3 -9.69 -17.56 -24.41
N ALA A 4 -10.22 -17.93 -23.24
CA ALA A 4 -10.70 -16.96 -22.27
C ALA A 4 -9.58 -15.92 -22.11
N ALA A 5 -9.86 -14.67 -22.50
CA ALA A 5 -8.90 -13.59 -22.36
C ALA A 5 -8.35 -13.65 -20.92
N ASP A 6 -7.04 -13.83 -20.81
CA ASP A 6 -6.30 -13.89 -19.55
C ASP A 6 -6.78 -12.73 -18.69
N ARG A 7 -7.61 -13.04 -17.69
CA ARG A 7 -8.35 -12.02 -16.96
C ARG A 7 -7.41 -11.49 -15.91
N GLN A 8 -6.49 -10.63 -16.33
CA GLN A 8 -5.48 -10.03 -15.47
C GLN A 8 -6.17 -9.34 -14.30
N ILE A 9 -6.02 -9.94 -13.10
CA ILE A 9 -6.56 -9.39 -11.87
C ILE A 9 -5.75 -8.14 -11.56
N ARG A 10 -6.44 -7.00 -11.45
CA ARG A 10 -5.85 -5.73 -11.00
C ARG A 10 -6.06 -5.64 -9.50
N LEU A 11 -4.97 -5.73 -8.74
CA LEU A 11 -5.00 -5.79 -7.29
C LEU A 11 -4.15 -4.67 -6.70
N ASP A 12 -4.77 -3.88 -5.84
CA ASP A 12 -4.10 -2.93 -4.97
C ASP A 12 -4.33 -3.39 -3.51
N VAL A 13 -3.39 -3.10 -2.61
CA VAL A 13 -3.47 -3.41 -1.18
C VAL A 13 -3.36 -2.11 -0.40
N ALA A 14 -4.15 -1.92 0.65
CA ALA A 14 -4.07 -0.73 1.51
C ALA A 14 -3.87 -1.12 2.97
N LEU A 15 -2.81 -0.59 3.59
CA LEU A 15 -2.59 -0.65 5.03
C LEU A 15 -3.13 0.63 5.67
N ILE A 16 -4.21 0.47 6.44
CA ILE A 16 -4.92 1.58 7.08
C ILE A 16 -4.35 1.81 8.48
N HIS A 17 -3.78 3.00 8.73
CA HIS A 17 -3.37 3.42 10.07
C HIS A 17 -4.42 4.30 10.77
N TYR A 18 -5.42 4.81 10.05
CA TYR A 18 -6.60 5.44 10.63
C TYR A 18 -7.78 5.38 9.65
N PRO A 19 -9.02 5.16 10.14
CA PRO A 19 -9.36 4.78 11.51
C PRO A 19 -9.03 3.31 11.79
N VAL A 20 -8.43 3.01 12.95
CA VAL A 20 -8.22 1.62 13.41
C VAL A 20 -8.72 1.43 14.83
N VAL A 21 -9.06 0.20 15.20
CA VAL A 21 -9.62 -0.13 16.52
C VAL A 21 -8.51 -0.65 17.43
N ASN A 22 -8.34 -0.03 18.60
CA ASN A 22 -7.38 -0.48 19.61
C ASN A 22 -7.94 -1.64 20.45
N ARG A 23 -7.14 -2.11 21.43
CA ARG A 23 -7.54 -3.21 22.33
C ARG A 23 -8.74 -2.86 23.24
N SER A 24 -8.97 -1.58 23.49
CA SER A 24 -10.11 -1.05 24.26
C SER A 24 -11.36 -0.85 23.40
N GLY A 25 -11.30 -1.10 22.08
CA GLY A 25 -12.41 -0.87 21.16
C GLY A 25 -12.53 0.57 20.66
N GLU A 26 -11.57 1.43 20.97
CA GLU A 26 -11.59 2.85 20.59
C GLU A 26 -10.99 3.04 19.20
N ILE A 27 -11.51 4.04 18.47
CA ILE A 27 -10.95 4.45 17.19
C ILE A 27 -9.72 5.32 17.46
N ILE A 28 -8.56 4.86 16.99
CA ILE A 28 -7.29 5.56 17.11
C ILE A 28 -6.61 5.66 15.74
N GLY A 29 -5.56 6.46 15.67
CA GLY A 29 -4.56 6.33 14.62
C GLY A 29 -3.34 5.56 15.14
N SER A 30 -2.83 4.62 14.36
CA SER A 30 -1.63 3.86 14.67
C SER A 30 -0.39 4.48 14.03
N ALA A 31 0.80 4.02 14.44
CA ALA A 31 2.06 4.41 13.83
C ALA A 31 2.33 3.56 12.58
N VAL A 32 2.76 4.21 11.49
CA VAL A 32 3.42 3.51 10.38
C VAL A 32 4.72 2.89 10.88
N THR A 33 4.90 1.59 10.66
CA THR A 33 6.15 0.91 10.99
C THR A 33 6.98 0.72 9.73
N ASN A 34 8.31 0.91 9.84
CA ASN A 34 9.21 0.68 8.72
C ASN A 34 9.17 -0.79 8.23
N LEU A 35 8.94 -1.73 9.15
CA LEU A 35 8.85 -3.15 8.81
C LEU A 35 7.67 -3.43 7.87
N ASP A 36 6.48 -2.87 8.17
CA ASP A 36 5.29 -3.06 7.32
C ASP A 36 5.48 -2.49 5.91
N LEU A 37 6.23 -1.39 5.76
CA LEU A 37 6.58 -0.84 4.45
C LEU A 37 7.34 -1.87 3.62
N HIS A 38 8.35 -2.52 4.22
CA HIS A 38 9.18 -3.49 3.51
C HIS A 38 8.48 -4.83 3.27
N ASP A 39 7.84 -5.39 4.29
CA ASP A 39 7.32 -6.76 4.21
C ASP A 39 6.11 -6.87 3.29
N ILE A 40 5.15 -5.95 3.41
CA ILE A 40 3.97 -5.95 2.53
C ILE A 40 4.35 -5.57 1.11
N ALA A 41 5.28 -4.64 0.90
CA ALA A 41 5.77 -4.32 -0.44
C ALA A 41 6.42 -5.52 -1.13
N ARG A 42 7.26 -6.29 -0.41
CA ARG A 42 7.89 -7.50 -0.94
C ARG A 42 6.88 -8.60 -1.24
N ALA A 43 5.91 -8.81 -0.36
CA ALA A 43 4.81 -9.74 -0.62
C ALA A 43 4.00 -9.31 -1.84
N GLY A 44 3.65 -8.03 -1.92
CA GLY A 44 2.92 -7.45 -3.05
C GLY A 44 3.66 -7.64 -4.37
N CYS A 45 4.97 -7.38 -4.39
CA CYS A 45 5.81 -7.61 -5.56
C CYS A 45 5.82 -9.09 -6.00
N THR A 46 5.86 -10.02 -5.05
CA THR A 46 5.83 -11.47 -5.34
C THR A 46 4.50 -11.92 -5.96
N TYR A 47 3.37 -11.36 -5.49
CA TYR A 47 2.03 -11.80 -5.88
C TYR A 47 1.35 -10.91 -6.94
N GLY A 48 2.07 -9.94 -7.51
CA GLY A 48 1.55 -9.09 -8.58
C GLY A 48 0.58 -7.99 -8.11
N VAL A 49 0.72 -7.51 -6.86
CA VAL A 49 0.05 -6.28 -6.41
C VAL A 49 0.63 -5.10 -7.19
N ASP A 50 -0.25 -4.28 -7.76
CA ASP A 50 0.14 -3.14 -8.57
C ASP A 50 0.46 -1.91 -7.71
N THR A 51 -0.33 -1.67 -6.65
CA THR A 51 -0.04 -0.59 -5.69
C THR A 51 -0.27 -1.02 -4.26
N TYR A 52 0.68 -0.67 -3.40
CA TYR A 52 0.57 -0.79 -1.95
C TYR A 52 0.37 0.61 -1.35
N TRP A 53 -0.85 0.87 -0.89
CA TRP A 53 -1.24 2.13 -0.26
C TRP A 53 -0.93 2.11 1.24
N VAL A 54 -0.21 3.11 1.73
CA VAL A 54 0.05 3.35 3.16
C VAL A 54 -0.75 4.57 3.57
N VAL A 55 -1.77 4.36 4.39
CA VAL A 55 -2.82 5.35 4.64
C VAL A 55 -2.70 5.88 6.07
N THR A 56 -2.32 7.15 6.23
CA THR A 56 -2.23 7.79 7.54
C THR A 56 -2.53 9.29 7.47
N PRO A 57 -3.39 9.82 8.37
CA PRO A 57 -3.72 11.25 8.39
C PRO A 57 -2.58 12.09 8.97
N TYR A 58 -1.60 11.47 9.63
CA TYR A 58 -0.49 12.16 10.27
C TYR A 58 0.61 12.53 9.27
N ALA A 59 0.72 13.82 8.96
CA ALA A 59 1.69 14.36 7.98
C ALA A 59 3.13 13.88 8.24
N ARG A 60 3.60 13.93 9.50
CA ARG A 60 4.94 13.48 9.87
C ARG A 60 5.19 11.99 9.59
N GLN A 61 4.16 11.15 9.72
CA GLN A 61 4.29 9.72 9.37
C GLN A 61 4.32 9.53 7.85
N ARG A 62 3.57 10.34 7.09
CA ARG A 62 3.65 10.32 5.62
C ARG A 62 5.03 10.75 5.13
N GLU A 63 5.54 11.88 5.64
CA GLU A 63 6.89 12.39 5.34
C GLU A 63 7.96 11.32 5.59
N LEU A 64 7.94 10.68 6.76
CA LEU A 64 8.87 9.60 7.10
C LEU A 64 8.75 8.40 6.14
N ALA A 65 7.53 7.96 5.84
CA ALA A 65 7.30 6.85 4.92
C ALA A 65 7.82 7.16 3.52
N GLU A 66 7.58 8.38 3.03
CA GLU A 66 8.07 8.82 1.73
C GLU A 66 9.59 8.97 1.68
N GLU A 67 10.23 9.46 2.74
CA GLU A 67 11.69 9.50 2.85
C GLU A 67 12.32 8.11 2.75
N ILE A 68 11.73 7.13 3.45
CA ILE A 68 12.16 5.73 3.38
C ILE A 68 12.00 5.21 1.95
N VAL A 69 10.84 5.44 1.31
CA VAL A 69 10.60 5.01 -0.07
C VAL A 69 11.64 5.62 -1.00
N ARG A 70 11.83 6.95 -0.97
CA ARG A 70 12.81 7.66 -1.82
C ARG A 70 14.23 7.14 -1.62
N HIS A 71 14.64 6.87 -0.38
CA HIS A 71 15.97 6.33 -0.09
C HIS A 71 16.26 5.02 -0.85
N TRP A 72 15.25 4.15 -0.98
CA TRP A 72 15.36 2.86 -1.65
C TRP A 72 15.03 2.88 -3.14
N THR A 73 14.24 3.85 -3.62
CA THR A 73 13.87 3.94 -5.04
C THR A 73 14.83 4.82 -5.86
N GLU A 74 15.26 5.93 -5.28
CA GLU A 74 16.06 6.98 -5.93
C GLU A 74 17.44 7.14 -5.30
N GLY A 75 17.56 6.86 -4.01
CA GLY A 75 18.80 6.98 -3.25
C GLY A 75 19.78 5.81 -3.44
N TYR A 76 20.91 5.91 -2.74
CA TYR A 76 21.98 4.90 -2.76
C TYR A 76 21.49 3.48 -2.44
N GLY A 77 20.50 3.34 -1.54
CA GLY A 77 19.92 2.04 -1.19
C GLY A 77 19.37 1.27 -2.40
N GLY A 78 18.82 1.97 -3.39
CA GLY A 78 18.31 1.38 -4.63
C GLY A 78 19.39 0.87 -5.59
N SER A 79 20.61 1.42 -5.50
CA SER A 79 21.76 0.96 -6.29
C SER A 79 22.37 -0.34 -5.75
N VAL A 80 22.18 -0.62 -4.45
CA VAL A 80 22.75 -1.78 -3.75
C VAL A 80 21.78 -2.97 -3.76
N ASN A 81 20.47 -2.74 -3.79
CA ASN A 81 19.47 -3.82 -3.79
C ASN A 81 18.31 -3.55 -4.77
N PRO A 82 18.43 -4.05 -6.03
CA PRO A 82 17.41 -3.88 -7.06
C PRO A 82 16.04 -4.47 -6.67
N ASP A 83 16.00 -5.62 -6.01
CA ASP A 83 14.76 -6.27 -5.58
C ASP A 83 13.99 -5.42 -4.57
N ARG A 84 14.72 -4.79 -3.64
CA ARG A 84 14.13 -3.89 -2.65
C ARG A 84 13.61 -2.61 -3.31
N LYS A 85 14.35 -2.06 -4.27
CA LYS A 85 13.89 -0.93 -5.09
C LYS A 85 12.59 -1.27 -5.81
N GLN A 86 12.53 -2.44 -6.46
CA GLN A 86 11.34 -2.91 -7.15
C GLN A 86 10.15 -3.03 -6.20
N ALA A 87 10.32 -3.69 -5.04
CA ALA A 87 9.26 -3.83 -4.06
C ALA A 87 8.75 -2.46 -3.57
N LEU A 88 9.64 -1.55 -3.15
CA LEU A 88 9.23 -0.27 -2.58
C LEU A 88 8.66 0.71 -3.62
N SER A 89 8.92 0.49 -4.91
CA SER A 89 8.31 1.28 -5.99
C SER A 89 6.78 1.13 -6.08
N LEU A 90 6.23 0.06 -5.50
CA LEU A 90 4.78 -0.17 -5.39
C LEU A 90 4.11 0.76 -4.37
N ILE A 91 4.87 1.36 -3.45
CA ILE A 91 4.30 2.10 -2.32
C ILE A 91 3.74 3.45 -2.79
N ARG A 92 2.53 3.78 -2.35
CA ARG A 92 1.93 5.11 -2.43
C ARG A 92 1.44 5.50 -1.04
N VAL A 93 1.79 6.70 -0.59
CA VAL A 93 1.41 7.22 0.72
C VAL A 93 0.26 8.22 0.53
N CYS A 94 -0.79 8.11 1.33
CA CYS A 94 -1.98 8.98 1.22
C CYS A 94 -2.60 9.26 2.59
N ALA A 95 -3.47 10.28 2.65
CA ALA A 95 -4.01 10.77 3.92
C ALA A 95 -5.16 9.90 4.46
N ASP A 96 -6.00 9.37 3.57
CA ASP A 96 -7.21 8.65 3.92
C ASP A 96 -7.62 7.63 2.85
N LEU A 97 -8.71 6.90 3.14
CA LEU A 97 -9.26 5.89 2.24
C LEU A 97 -9.87 6.50 0.97
N ASP A 98 -10.39 7.72 1.02
CA ASP A 98 -10.99 8.36 -0.15
C ASP A 98 -9.94 8.67 -1.22
N GLU A 99 -8.73 9.04 -0.81
CA GLU A 99 -7.58 9.17 -1.72
C GLU A 99 -7.21 7.82 -2.37
N VAL A 100 -7.27 6.70 -1.64
CA VAL A 100 -7.06 5.35 -2.20
C VAL A 100 -8.13 5.03 -3.25
N LEU A 101 -9.41 5.24 -2.92
CA LEU A 101 -10.52 4.94 -3.82
C LEU A 101 -10.47 5.80 -5.08
N THR A 102 -10.19 7.10 -4.91
CA THR A 102 -10.07 8.05 -6.01
C THR A 102 -8.85 7.77 -6.86
N GLY A 103 -7.70 7.48 -6.24
CA GLY A 103 -6.45 7.12 -6.94
C GLY A 103 -6.62 5.85 -7.77
N THR A 104 -7.21 4.80 -7.17
CA THR A 104 -7.49 3.54 -7.83
C THR A 104 -8.50 3.72 -8.97
N ALA A 105 -9.54 4.52 -8.77
CA ALA A 105 -10.54 4.80 -9.80
C ALA A 105 -9.97 5.58 -10.98
N ARG A 106 -9.11 6.57 -10.73
CA ARG A 106 -8.39 7.32 -11.78
C ARG A 106 -7.44 6.40 -12.57
N LYS A 107 -6.69 5.56 -11.87
CA LYS A 107 -5.74 4.60 -12.46
C LYS A 107 -6.42 3.59 -13.39
N TRP A 108 -7.60 3.09 -13.02
CA TRP A 108 -8.24 1.99 -13.75
C TRP A 108 -9.51 2.38 -14.52
N GLY A 109 -9.92 3.64 -14.47
CA GLY A 109 -11.13 4.15 -15.13
C GLY A 109 -12.44 3.61 -14.56
N ARG A 110 -12.42 3.00 -13.37
CA ARG A 110 -13.59 2.40 -12.72
C ARG A 110 -13.43 2.35 -11.21
N LYS A 111 -14.54 2.41 -10.46
CA LYS A 111 -14.51 2.24 -9.00
C LYS A 111 -14.00 0.82 -8.64
N PRO A 112 -13.12 0.68 -7.64
CA PRO A 112 -12.65 -0.62 -7.20
C PRO A 112 -13.75 -1.39 -6.43
N LEU A 113 -13.69 -2.71 -6.47
CA LEU A 113 -14.33 -3.54 -5.46
C LEU A 113 -13.47 -3.49 -4.19
N VAL A 114 -14.07 -3.12 -3.07
CA VAL A 114 -13.37 -2.99 -1.78
C VAL A 114 -13.61 -4.25 -0.96
N LEU A 115 -12.51 -4.90 -0.54
CA LEU A 115 -12.54 -6.08 0.32
C LEU A 115 -11.87 -5.73 1.66
N ALA A 116 -12.64 -5.73 2.74
CA ALA A 116 -12.11 -5.57 4.10
C ALA A 116 -11.70 -6.93 4.69
N THR A 117 -10.60 -6.96 5.41
CA THR A 117 -10.09 -8.17 6.07
C THR A 117 -10.23 -8.04 7.59
N CYS A 118 -10.68 -9.09 8.26
CA CYS A 118 -10.74 -9.14 9.72
C CYS A 118 -10.44 -10.54 10.23
N ALA A 119 -9.74 -10.63 11.37
CA ALA A 119 -9.49 -11.89 12.07
C ALA A 119 -10.56 -12.21 13.14
N ARG A 120 -11.54 -11.32 13.35
CA ARG A 120 -12.67 -11.57 14.25
C ARG A 120 -13.46 -12.76 13.71
N ARG A 121 -13.62 -13.79 14.54
CA ARG A 121 -14.46 -14.96 14.26
C ARG A 121 -15.91 -14.67 14.55
#